data_AF-A0A442KED2-F1
#
_entry.id   AF-A0A442KED2-F1
#
_cell.length_a   1.000
_cell.length_b   1.000
_cell.length_c   1.000
_cell.angle_alpha   90.00
_cell.angle_beta   90.00
_cell.angle_gamma   90.00
#
_symmetry.space_group_name_H-M   'P 1'
#
loop_
_entity.id
_entity.type
_entity.pdbx_description
1 polymer ?
#
loop_
_entity_poly.entity_id
_entity_poly.type
_entity_poly.pdbx_seq_one_letter_code
_entity_poly.pdbx_strand_id
1 'polypeptide(L)'
;MPAPLEIRNSLTGKIFPALGPFLIAAIFGFFALKGLASGAPGQGLFLVVVLALGCLGLGLFLARGAFDTSVQVVLDASGFRDRRGGDVLVPWEKVRSAHLTSGNGAAMISFELTEPPPDAIRYAPANALGLLLPFGKNIVHMEISSLDITGADIIAAIRRLAPHVAVLR
;
A
#
# COMPACT_ATOMS: atom_id res chain seq x y z
N MET A 1 8.21 19.27 -22.25
CA MET A 1 7.21 18.54 -21.44
C MET A 1 7.87 18.14 -20.12
N PRO A 2 7.16 18.22 -18.98
CA PRO A 2 7.69 17.72 -17.71
C PRO A 2 7.96 16.21 -17.82
N ALA A 3 9.09 15.75 -17.28
CA ALA A 3 9.41 14.34 -17.28
C ALA A 3 8.38 13.55 -16.44
N PRO A 4 7.98 12.34 -16.88
CA PRO A 4 7.11 11.49 -16.09
C PRO A 4 7.81 11.12 -14.77
N LEU A 5 7.07 11.19 -13.67
CA LEU A 5 7.52 10.77 -12.35
C LEU A 5 7.12 9.31 -12.16
N GLU A 6 8.12 8.43 -12.17
CA GLU A 6 7.98 7.02 -11.84
C GLU A 6 8.20 6.80 -10.35
N ILE A 7 7.28 6.12 -9.71
CA ILE A 7 7.32 5.81 -8.27
C ILE A 7 7.35 4.30 -8.10
N ARG A 8 8.23 3.84 -7.21
CA ARG A 8 8.47 2.41 -6.95
C ARG A 8 8.13 2.08 -5.50
N ASN A 9 8.23 0.80 -5.15
CA ASN A 9 8.05 0.40 -3.76
C ASN A 9 9.21 0.91 -2.89
N SER A 10 8.89 1.45 -1.72
CA SER A 10 9.87 1.69 -0.67
C SER A 10 10.27 0.37 -0.02
N LEU A 11 11.57 0.11 -0.04
CA LEU A 11 12.17 -1.03 0.63
C LEU A 11 11.84 -1.00 2.14
N THR A 12 11.98 0.16 2.78
CA THR A 12 11.68 0.35 4.20
C THR A 12 10.18 0.27 4.49
N GLY A 13 9.34 0.89 3.66
CA GLY A 13 7.88 0.92 3.83
C GLY A 13 7.22 -0.46 3.68
N LYS A 14 7.84 -1.37 2.91
CA LYS A 14 7.37 -2.75 2.74
C LYS A 14 7.99 -3.73 3.74
N ILE A 15 9.21 -3.51 4.20
CA ILE A 15 9.88 -4.38 5.19
C ILE A 15 9.33 -4.16 6.59
N PHE A 16 9.01 -2.92 6.98
CA PHE A 16 8.60 -2.62 8.35
C PHE A 16 7.37 -3.43 8.82
N PRO A 17 6.29 -3.58 8.02
CA PRO A 17 5.17 -4.45 8.37
C PRO A 17 5.54 -5.94 8.45
N ALA A 18 6.58 -6.40 7.74
CA ALA A 18 7.02 -7.79 7.74
C ALA A 18 7.80 -8.16 9.02
N LEU A 19 8.36 -7.18 9.74
CA LEU A 19 9.11 -7.42 10.99
C LEU A 19 8.23 -8.05 12.09
N GLY A 20 6.97 -7.63 12.20
CA GLY A 20 6.03 -8.16 13.20
C GLY A 20 5.86 -9.68 13.07
N PRO A 21 5.42 -10.19 11.91
CA PRO A 21 5.32 -11.62 11.66
C PRO A 21 6.64 -12.39 11.85
N PHE A 22 7.79 -11.84 11.46
CA PHE A 22 9.09 -12.49 11.69
C PHE A 22 9.43 -12.60 13.18
N LEU A 23 9.18 -11.56 13.97
CA LEU A 23 9.39 -11.59 15.43
C LEU A 23 8.48 -12.63 16.09
N ILE A 24 7.20 -12.68 15.70
CA ILE A 24 6.25 -13.67 16.21
C ILE A 24 6.71 -15.10 15.84
N ALA A 25 7.14 -15.30 14.59
CA ALA A 25 7.68 -16.58 14.15
C ALA A 25 8.93 -17.00 14.95
N ALA A 26 9.83 -16.07 15.25
CA ALA A 26 11.03 -16.33 16.05
C ALA A 26 10.67 -16.72 17.50
N ILE A 27 9.70 -16.03 18.11
CA ILE A 27 9.22 -16.34 19.47
C ILE A 27 8.61 -17.75 19.51
N PHE A 28 7.68 -18.07 18.60
CA PHE A 28 7.07 -19.40 18.56
C PHE A 28 8.07 -20.49 18.18
N GLY A 29 8.99 -20.23 17.27
CA GLY A 29 10.09 -21.15 16.94
C GLY A 29 10.97 -21.46 18.15
N PHE A 30 11.31 -20.45 18.95
CA PHE A 30 12.05 -20.64 20.20
C PHE A 30 11.28 -21.50 21.21
N PHE A 31 9.99 -21.24 21.41
CA PHE A 31 9.16 -22.06 22.31
C PHE A 31 8.94 -23.49 21.80
N ALA A 32 8.86 -23.70 20.49
CA ALA A 32 8.82 -25.03 19.90
C ALA A 32 10.12 -25.81 20.15
N LEU A 33 11.28 -25.18 19.94
CA LEU A 33 12.59 -25.78 20.23
C LEU A 33 12.74 -26.11 21.72
N LYS A 34 12.34 -25.19 22.60
CA LYS A 34 12.38 -25.38 24.06
C LYS A 34 11.44 -26.50 24.49
N GLY A 35 10.21 -26.54 23.94
CA GLY A 35 9.22 -27.57 24.23
C GLY A 35 9.66 -28.96 23.76
N LEU A 36 10.33 -29.04 22.61
CA LEU A 36 10.91 -30.28 22.11
C LEU A 36 12.02 -30.78 23.04
N ALA A 37 12.92 -29.88 23.46
CA ALA A 37 14.00 -30.21 24.38
C ALA A 37 13.51 -30.62 25.78
N SER A 38 12.35 -30.13 26.22
CA SER A 38 11.74 -30.47 27.51
C SER A 38 10.79 -31.67 27.47
N GLY A 39 10.64 -32.36 26.33
CA GLY A 39 9.76 -33.52 26.21
C GLY A 39 8.26 -33.19 26.27
N ALA A 40 7.85 -32.01 25.81
CA ALA A 40 6.45 -31.59 25.81
C ALA A 40 5.57 -32.47 24.90
N PRO A 41 4.26 -32.64 25.23
CA PRO A 41 3.35 -33.45 24.43
C PRO A 41 3.23 -32.94 22.98
N GLY A 42 3.33 -33.86 22.02
CA GLY A 42 3.52 -33.55 20.60
C GLY A 42 2.38 -32.75 19.94
N GLN A 43 1.14 -32.86 20.42
CA GLN A 43 0.00 -32.15 19.83
C GLN A 43 0.08 -30.63 20.00
N GLY A 44 0.49 -30.15 21.19
CA GLY A 44 0.69 -28.73 21.44
C GLY A 44 1.89 -28.18 20.69
N LEU A 45 2.97 -28.97 20.62
CA LEU A 45 4.18 -28.62 19.89
C LEU A 45 3.90 -28.44 18.39
N PHE A 46 3.10 -29.35 17.80
CA PHE A 46 2.69 -29.29 16.40
C PHE A 46 1.98 -27.98 16.08
N LEU A 47 1.03 -27.54 16.92
CA LEU A 47 0.32 -26.28 16.73
C LEU A 47 1.25 -25.06 16.77
N VAL A 48 2.21 -25.05 17.70
CA VAL A 48 3.20 -23.96 17.81
C VAL A 48 4.09 -23.90 16.57
N VAL A 49 4.50 -25.05 16.03
CA VAL A 49 5.30 -25.12 14.79
C VAL A 49 4.50 -24.63 13.60
N VAL A 50 3.25 -25.06 13.44
CA VAL A 50 2.36 -24.59 12.36
C VAL A 50 2.15 -23.08 12.45
N LEU A 51 1.95 -22.54 13.67
CA LEU A 51 1.79 -21.11 13.88
C LEU A 51 3.07 -20.33 13.55
N ALA A 52 4.24 -20.83 13.96
CA ALA A 52 5.53 -20.23 13.62
C ALA A 52 5.76 -20.20 12.11
N LEU A 53 5.47 -21.30 11.40
CA LEU A 53 5.58 -21.39 9.95
C LEU A 53 4.57 -20.48 9.24
N GLY A 54 3.34 -20.37 9.76
CA GLY A 54 2.34 -19.44 9.24
C GLY A 54 2.78 -17.98 9.35
N CYS A 55 3.30 -17.57 10.51
CA CYS A 55 3.83 -16.22 10.71
C CYS A 55 5.08 -15.96 9.84
N LEU A 56 5.95 -16.95 9.68
CA LEU A 56 7.14 -16.84 8.84
C LEU A 56 6.75 -16.70 7.35
N GLY A 57 5.80 -17.50 6.89
CA GLY A 57 5.24 -17.42 5.54
C GLY A 57 4.58 -16.07 5.27
N LEU A 58 3.81 -15.54 6.23
CA LEU A 58 3.23 -14.20 6.14
C LEU A 58 4.30 -13.10 6.07
N GLY A 59 5.34 -13.19 6.91
CA GLY A 59 6.47 -12.26 6.87
C GLY A 59 7.19 -12.27 5.52
N LEU A 60 7.48 -13.45 4.96
CA LEU A 60 8.07 -13.60 3.64
C LEU A 60 7.17 -13.05 2.53
N PHE A 61 5.86 -13.30 2.61
CA PHE A 61 4.89 -12.80 1.64
C PHE A 61 4.85 -11.27 1.62
N LEU A 62 4.82 -10.63 2.80
CA LEU A 62 4.87 -9.17 2.91
C LEU A 62 6.22 -8.61 2.45
N ALA A 63 7.33 -9.23 2.88
CA ALA A 63 8.68 -8.80 2.52
C ALA A 63 8.96 -8.95 1.01
N ARG A 64 8.36 -9.92 0.32
CA ARG A 64 8.48 -10.08 -1.14
C ARG A 64 8.14 -8.79 -1.89
N GLY A 65 7.14 -8.05 -1.42
CA GLY A 65 6.74 -6.77 -2.01
C GLY A 65 7.79 -5.66 -1.88
N ALA A 66 8.77 -5.80 -0.99
CA ALA A 66 9.88 -4.84 -0.84
C ALA A 66 10.96 -5.01 -1.91
N PHE A 67 11.09 -6.22 -2.47
CA PHE A 67 12.06 -6.53 -3.52
C PHE A 67 11.49 -6.34 -4.93
N ASP A 68 10.23 -5.95 -5.06
CA ASP A 68 9.63 -5.61 -6.33
C ASP A 68 10.07 -4.19 -6.75
N THR A 69 11.08 -4.15 -7.63
CA THR A 69 11.66 -2.93 -8.19
C THR A 69 10.86 -2.36 -9.36
N SER A 70 9.72 -2.97 -9.72
CA SER A 70 8.88 -2.47 -10.81
C SER A 70 8.28 -1.10 -10.45
N VAL A 71 8.02 -0.31 -11.49
CA VAL A 71 7.29 0.95 -11.35
C VAL A 71 5.85 0.63 -10.97
N GLN A 72 5.41 1.17 -9.84
CA GLN A 72 4.08 0.95 -9.29
C GLN A 72 3.15 2.09 -9.67
N VAL A 73 3.63 3.33 -9.60
CA VAL A 73 2.84 4.51 -9.96
C VAL A 73 3.60 5.34 -10.97
N VAL A 74 2.91 5.81 -12.00
CA VAL A 74 3.42 6.75 -13.00
C VAL A 74 2.54 7.99 -12.96
N LEU A 75 3.17 9.15 -12.78
CA LEU A 75 2.55 10.46 -12.86
C LEU A 75 3.14 11.18 -14.07
N ASP A 76 2.32 11.51 -15.06
CA ASP A 76 2.76 12.21 -16.26
C ASP A 76 1.86 13.43 -16.55
N ALA A 77 2.07 14.10 -17.68
CA ALA A 77 1.27 15.27 -18.06
C ALA A 77 -0.18 14.91 -18.46
N SER A 78 -0.44 13.65 -18.80
CA SER A 78 -1.76 13.16 -19.19
C SER A 78 -2.60 12.75 -17.97
N GLY A 79 -1.98 12.24 -16.92
CA GLY A 79 -2.68 11.75 -15.74
C GLY A 79 -1.80 11.01 -14.74
N PHE A 80 -2.46 10.19 -13.92
CA PHE A 80 -1.78 9.23 -13.05
C PHE A 80 -2.23 7.80 -13.35
N ARG A 81 -1.31 6.86 -13.15
CA ARG A 81 -1.54 5.43 -13.36
C ARG A 81 -0.91 4.66 -12.21
N ASP A 82 -1.70 3.89 -11.48
CA ASP A 82 -1.18 2.99 -10.44
C ASP A 82 -1.47 1.53 -10.81
N ARG A 83 -0.37 0.80 -11.02
CA ARG A 83 -0.34 -0.60 -11.44
C ARG A 83 -0.93 -1.52 -10.37
N ARG A 84 -0.90 -1.11 -9.10
CA ARG A 84 -1.44 -1.88 -7.98
C ARG A 84 -2.97 -1.90 -7.97
N GLY A 85 -3.62 -0.88 -8.53
CA GLY A 85 -5.09 -0.81 -8.62
C GLY A 85 -5.66 -1.00 -10.01
N GLY A 86 -4.96 -1.74 -10.88
CA GLY A 86 -5.47 -2.13 -12.18
C GLY A 86 -4.78 -1.46 -13.36
N ASP A 87 -3.74 -0.66 -13.13
CA ASP A 87 -2.92 -0.05 -14.20
C ASP A 87 -3.78 0.79 -15.17
N VAL A 88 -4.77 1.50 -14.64
CA VAL A 88 -5.68 2.37 -15.40
C VAL A 88 -5.17 3.80 -15.35
N LEU A 89 -5.08 4.44 -16.52
CA LEU A 89 -4.76 5.87 -16.62
C LEU A 89 -5.98 6.69 -16.19
N VAL A 90 -5.81 7.53 -15.18
CA VAL A 90 -6.79 8.51 -14.74
C VAL A 90 -6.33 9.90 -15.21
N PRO A 91 -7.00 10.50 -16.20
CA PRO A 91 -6.60 11.80 -16.73
C PRO A 91 -6.76 12.92 -15.70
N TRP A 92 -5.85 13.89 -15.70
CA TRP A 92 -5.94 15.05 -14.78
C TRP A 92 -7.19 15.89 -14.98
N GLU A 93 -7.79 15.87 -16.16
CA GLU A 93 -9.06 16.56 -16.47
C GLU A 93 -10.23 16.01 -15.65
N LYS A 94 -10.12 14.75 -15.21
CA LYS A 94 -11.13 14.08 -14.39
C LYS A 94 -10.88 14.27 -12.89
N VAL A 95 -9.74 14.84 -12.50
CA VAL A 95 -9.35 15.04 -11.11
C VAL A 95 -9.69 16.46 -10.69
N ARG A 96 -10.57 16.60 -9.71
CA ARG A 96 -11.01 17.88 -9.15
C ARG A 96 -10.08 18.34 -8.04
N SER A 97 -9.80 17.44 -7.09
CA SER A 97 -8.97 17.75 -5.93
C SER A 97 -8.09 16.56 -5.55
N ALA A 98 -6.94 16.86 -4.94
CA ALA A 98 -6.04 15.88 -4.36
C ALA A 98 -5.79 16.25 -2.90
N HIS A 99 -6.07 15.31 -1.99
CA HIS A 99 -5.94 15.49 -0.56
C HIS A 99 -4.92 14.50 0.01
N LEU A 100 -3.90 14.99 0.70
CA LEU A 100 -2.99 14.12 1.43
C LEU A 100 -3.56 13.85 2.83
N THR A 101 -3.86 12.58 3.09
CA THR A 101 -4.28 12.13 4.42
C THR A 101 -3.12 11.34 5.03
N SER A 102 -2.51 11.87 6.08
CA SER A 102 -1.48 11.19 6.86
C SER A 102 -2.04 10.83 8.24
N GLY A 103 -2.36 9.54 8.45
CA GLY A 103 -2.82 9.00 9.73
C GLY A 103 -1.75 8.14 10.40
N ASN A 104 -2.05 7.60 11.60
CA ASN A 104 -1.19 6.73 12.42
C ASN A 104 -0.56 5.57 11.61
N GLY A 105 0.59 5.81 10.98
CA GLY A 105 1.37 4.82 10.24
C GLY A 105 0.96 4.59 8.78
N ALA A 106 -0.02 5.32 8.24
CA ALA A 106 -0.44 5.20 6.84
C ALA A 106 -0.62 6.57 6.20
N ALA A 107 0.13 6.81 5.12
CA ALA A 107 -0.01 7.97 4.27
C ALA A 107 -0.78 7.57 3.00
N MET A 108 -1.84 8.31 2.70
CA MET A 108 -2.75 8.04 1.59
C MET A 108 -3.08 9.35 0.87
N ILE A 109 -3.06 9.33 -0.45
CA ILE A 109 -3.52 10.46 -1.27
C ILE A 109 -4.91 10.12 -1.79
N SER A 110 -5.86 11.00 -1.55
CA SER A 110 -7.25 10.87 -1.99
C SER A 110 -7.48 11.82 -3.15
N PHE A 111 -7.82 11.28 -4.32
CA PHE A 111 -8.15 12.05 -5.51
C PHE A 111 -9.67 12.11 -5.66
N GLU A 112 -10.26 13.29 -5.55
CA GLU A 112 -11.67 13.51 -5.85
C GLU A 112 -11.82 13.68 -7.36
N LEU A 113 -12.65 12.84 -7.98
CA LEU A 113 -12.95 12.86 -9.39
C LEU A 113 -14.22 13.66 -9.67
N THR A 114 -14.26 14.31 -10.83
CA THR A 114 -15.47 14.96 -11.36
C THR A 114 -16.51 13.94 -11.82
N GLU A 115 -16.05 12.78 -12.26
CA GLU A 115 -16.85 11.65 -12.76
C GLU A 115 -16.63 10.40 -11.90
N PRO A 116 -17.55 9.44 -11.90
CA PRO A 116 -17.33 8.16 -11.24
C PRO A 116 -16.05 7.48 -11.76
N PRO A 117 -15.25 6.87 -10.87
CA PRO A 117 -14.01 6.19 -11.25
C PRO A 117 -14.32 5.06 -12.25
N PRO A 118 -13.45 4.82 -13.24
CA PRO A 118 -13.58 3.66 -14.12
C PRO A 118 -13.72 2.37 -13.31
N ASP A 119 -14.73 1.53 -13.62
CA ASP A 119 -15.01 0.26 -12.91
C ASP A 119 -13.81 -0.72 -12.88
N ALA A 120 -12.86 -0.54 -13.80
CA ALA A 120 -11.61 -1.31 -13.87
C ALA A 120 -10.63 -1.00 -12.72
N ILE A 121 -10.84 0.09 -11.98
CA ILE A 121 -9.98 0.52 -10.89
C ILE A 121 -10.28 -0.31 -9.63
N ARG A 122 -9.34 -1.18 -9.26
CA ARG A 122 -9.38 -2.01 -8.05
C ARG A 122 -8.44 -1.46 -6.98
N TYR A 123 -8.69 -0.26 -6.44
CA TYR A 123 -7.94 0.17 -5.23
C TYR A 123 -8.68 -0.26 -3.96
N ALA A 124 -7.88 -0.74 -2.99
CA ALA A 124 -8.11 -0.90 -1.54
C ALA A 124 -9.52 -1.23 -0.99
N PRO A 125 -9.62 -2.03 0.10
CA PRO A 125 -10.87 -2.22 0.84
C PRO A 125 -11.51 -0.91 1.35
N ALA A 126 -10.74 0.18 1.44
CA ALA A 126 -11.25 1.52 1.72
C ALA A 126 -12.17 2.07 0.61
N ASN A 127 -11.93 1.78 -0.67
CA ASN A 127 -12.84 2.17 -1.74
C ASN A 127 -14.10 1.31 -1.76
N ALA A 128 -14.01 0.04 -1.33
CA ALA A 128 -15.19 -0.81 -1.14
C ALA A 128 -16.10 -0.25 -0.02
N LEU A 129 -15.50 0.32 1.03
CA LEU A 129 -16.23 1.05 2.08
C LEU A 129 -16.76 2.41 1.57
N GLY A 130 -15.99 3.11 0.74
CA GLY A 130 -16.38 4.37 0.10
C GLY A 130 -17.53 4.22 -0.92
N LEU A 131 -17.65 3.05 -1.57
CA LEU A 131 -18.77 2.71 -2.45
C LEU A 131 -20.10 2.64 -1.69
N LEU A 132 -20.06 2.30 -0.40
CA LEU A 132 -21.22 2.21 0.50
C LEU A 132 -21.62 3.56 1.11
N LEU A 133 -20.74 4.57 1.09
CA LEU A 133 -21.00 5.89 1.65
C LEU A 133 -21.40 6.90 0.54
N PRO A 134 -22.47 7.70 0.73
CA PRO A 134 -23.01 8.56 -0.31
C PRO A 134 -22.06 9.67 -0.81
N PHE A 135 -20.96 9.93 -0.08
CA PHE A 135 -19.94 10.93 -0.41
C PHE A 135 -18.61 10.33 -0.91
N GLY A 136 -18.48 9.00 -0.97
CA GLY A 136 -17.23 8.31 -1.34
C GLY A 136 -17.14 7.80 -2.79
N LYS A 137 -18.22 7.97 -3.58
CA LYS A 137 -18.34 7.36 -4.92
C LYS A 137 -17.32 7.87 -5.95
N ASN A 138 -16.83 9.09 -5.78
CA ASN A 138 -15.89 9.70 -6.73
C ASN A 138 -14.49 9.88 -6.13
N ILE A 139 -14.15 9.21 -5.03
CA ILE A 139 -12.85 9.38 -4.39
C ILE A 139 -11.98 8.16 -4.68
N VAL A 140 -10.81 8.39 -5.26
CA VAL A 140 -9.79 7.37 -5.49
C VAL A 140 -8.70 7.52 -4.42
N HIS A 141 -8.59 6.52 -3.56
CA HIS A 141 -7.53 6.46 -2.55
C HIS A 141 -6.31 5.72 -3.07
N MET A 142 -5.14 6.36 -3.00
CA MET A 142 -3.84 5.81 -3.34
C MET A 142 -2.96 5.74 -2.09
N GLU A 143 -2.59 4.53 -1.68
CA GLU A 143 -1.68 4.33 -0.55
C GLU A 143 -0.23 4.66 -0.96
N ILE A 144 0.41 5.54 -0.21
CA ILE A 144 1.78 6.02 -0.47
C ILE A 144 2.79 5.58 0.59
N SER A 145 2.35 4.99 1.71
CA SER A 145 3.22 4.50 2.81
C SER A 145 4.28 3.50 2.37
N SER A 146 3.99 2.75 1.30
CA SER A 146 4.85 1.73 0.74
C SER A 146 5.57 2.17 -0.52
N LEU A 147 5.57 3.47 -0.84
CA LEU A 147 6.25 4.06 -2.00
C LEU A 147 7.55 4.75 -1.59
N ASP A 148 8.53 4.76 -2.49
CA ASP A 148 9.88 5.32 -2.30
C ASP A 148 9.93 6.86 -2.29
N ILE A 149 8.78 7.52 -2.45
CA ILE A 149 8.63 8.96 -2.49
C ILE A 149 7.70 9.45 -1.38
N THR A 150 7.90 10.68 -0.89
CA THR A 150 7.04 11.25 0.15
C THR A 150 5.74 11.82 -0.44
N GLY A 151 4.68 11.89 0.37
CA GLY A 151 3.43 12.53 -0.04
C GLY A 151 3.59 14.01 -0.41
N ALA A 152 4.56 14.70 0.21
CA ALA A 152 4.87 16.09 -0.11
C ALA A 152 5.46 16.23 -1.52
N ASP A 153 6.34 15.32 -1.92
CA ASP A 153 6.94 15.30 -3.26
C ASP A 153 5.91 14.91 -4.33
N ILE A 154 4.98 14.00 -4.03
CA ILE A 154 3.85 13.68 -4.92
C ILE A 154 2.96 14.91 -5.12
N ILE A 155 2.61 15.63 -4.03
CA ILE A 155 1.86 16.88 -4.13
C ILE A 155 2.60 17.91 -4.99
N ALA A 156 3.92 18.06 -4.79
CA ALA A 156 4.72 18.98 -5.59
C ALA A 156 4.71 18.60 -7.08
N ALA A 157 4.76 17.29 -7.38
CA ALA A 157 4.64 16.77 -8.73
C ALA A 157 3.26 17.07 -9.33
N ILE A 158 2.17 16.84 -8.58
CA ILE A 158 0.80 17.16 -9.01
C ILE A 158 0.67 18.64 -9.33
N ARG A 159 1.16 19.54 -8.46
CA ARG A 159 1.12 20.99 -8.72
C ARG A 159 1.85 21.40 -10.01
N ARG A 160 2.91 20.66 -10.36
CA ARG A 160 3.70 20.91 -11.58
C ARG A 160 3.04 20.32 -12.84
N LEU A 161 2.46 19.14 -12.74
CA LEU A 161 1.88 18.38 -13.86
C LEU A 161 0.44 18.82 -14.16
N ALA A 162 -0.31 19.19 -13.14
CA ALA A 162 -1.73 19.50 -13.20
C ALA A 162 -2.06 20.71 -12.31
N PRO A 163 -1.68 21.93 -12.72
CA PRO A 163 -1.87 23.14 -11.91
C PRO A 163 -3.34 23.50 -11.66
N HIS A 164 -4.26 22.94 -12.44
CA HIS A 164 -5.71 23.09 -12.27
C HIS A 164 -6.31 22.23 -11.16
N VAL A 165 -5.58 21.23 -10.65
CA VAL A 165 -6.06 20.34 -9.58
C VAL A 165 -5.90 21.03 -8.22
N ALA A 166 -7.00 21.13 -7.46
CA ALA A 166 -6.95 21.71 -6.12
C ALA A 166 -6.21 20.78 -5.17
N VAL A 167 -5.03 21.19 -4.70
CA VAL A 167 -4.26 20.41 -3.71
C VAL A 167 -4.60 20.87 -2.29
N LEU A 168 -5.31 20.02 -1.57
CA LEU A 168 -5.65 20.18 -0.16
C LEU A 168 -4.62 19.41 0.69
N ARG A 169 -4.22 19.99 1.81
CA ARG A 169 -3.10 19.53 2.64
C ARG A 169 -3.56 19.01 3.98
#